data_AF-A0A0F9F306-F1
#
_entry.id   AF-A0A0F9F306-F1
#
_cell.length_a   1.000
_cell.length_b   1.000
_cell.length_c   1.000
_cell.angle_alpha   90.00
_cell.angle_beta   90.00
_cell.angle_gamma   90.00
#
_symmetry.space_group_name_H-M   'P 1'
#
loop_
_entity.id
_entity.type
_entity.pdbx_description
1 polymer ?
#
loop_
_entity_poly.entity_id
_entity_poly.type
_entity_poly.pdbx_seq_one_letter_code
_entity_poly.pdbx_strand_id
1 'polypeptide(L)' 'MIPGFSKVKNNALKAGALGVTISGAGPSVIAFTTKSSNLKKIARSMEKGFTSVKKDCEIVICRPSKGAQILKS' A
#
# COMPACT_ATOMS: atom_id res chain seq x y z
N MET A 1 16.13 -6.29 -3.94
CA MET A 1 14.77 -6.87 -3.97
C MET A 1 14.05 -6.49 -2.67
N ILE A 2 12.79 -6.04 -2.70
CA ILE A 2 12.04 -5.67 -1.48
C ILE A 2 11.67 -6.94 -0.69
N PRO A 3 12.16 -7.12 0.55
CA PRO A 3 11.83 -8.28 1.36
C PRO A 3 10.32 -8.37 1.62
N GLY A 4 9.73 -9.54 1.41
CA GLY A 4 8.30 -9.77 1.63
C GLY A 4 7.37 -9.27 0.53
N PHE A 5 7.87 -8.63 -0.53
CA PHE A 5 7.03 -8.07 -1.62
C PHE A 5 6.01 -9.06 -2.19
N SER A 6 6.44 -10.29 -2.50
CA SER A 6 5.55 -11.32 -3.05
C SER A 6 4.38 -11.64 -2.10
N LYS A 7 4.65 -11.72 -0.78
CA LYS A 7 3.61 -11.95 0.23
C LYS A 7 2.67 -10.75 0.34
N VAL A 8 3.21 -9.53 0.37
CA VAL A 8 2.42 -8.29 0.40
C VAL A 8 1.48 -8.20 -0.81
N LYS A 9 2.03 -8.41 -2.02
CA LYS A 9 1.27 -8.43 -3.28
C LYS A 9 0.13 -9.44 -3.23
N ASN A 10 0.43 -10.70 -2.90
CA ASN A 10 -0.57 -11.76 -2.89
C ASN A 10 -1.65 -11.52 -1.84
N ASN A 11 -1.28 -11.06 -0.65
CA ASN A 11 -2.24 -10.76 0.43
C ASN A 11 -3.18 -9.61 0.05
N ALA A 12 -2.65 -8.52 -0.51
CA ALA A 12 -3.44 -7.37 -0.91
C ALA A 12 -4.41 -7.71 -2.06
N LEU A 13 -3.96 -8.46 -3.06
CA LEU A 13 -4.83 -8.92 -4.15
C LEU A 13 -5.98 -9.81 -3.62
N LYS A 14 -5.67 -10.79 -2.75
CA LYS A 14 -6.70 -11.61 -2.09
C LYS A 14 -7.65 -10.79 -1.19
N ALA A 15 -7.18 -9.67 -0.65
CA ALA A 15 -7.99 -8.77 0.16
C ALA A 15 -8.91 -7.86 -0.67
N GLY A 16 -8.73 -7.80 -1.99
CA GLY A 16 -9.55 -7.02 -2.93
C GLY A 16 -8.86 -5.81 -3.56
N ALA A 17 -7.53 -5.70 -3.50
CA ALA A 17 -6.81 -4.70 -4.27
C ALA A 17 -6.89 -5.01 -5.77
N LEU A 18 -6.99 -3.97 -6.60
CA LEU A 18 -7.01 -4.08 -8.07
C LEU A 18 -5.63 -4.44 -8.64
N GLY A 19 -4.59 -3.93 -8.01
CA GLY A 19 -3.20 -4.10 -8.45
C GLY A 19 -2.25 -3.68 -7.34
N VAL A 20 -1.05 -4.26 -7.34
CA VAL A 20 -0.03 -3.98 -6.34
C VAL A 20 1.33 -3.98 -7.02
N THR A 21 2.13 -2.94 -6.76
CA THR A 21 3.47 -2.80 -7.34
C THR A 21 4.38 -2.01 -6.41
N ILE A 22 5.66 -1.90 -6.78
CA ILE A 22 6.64 -1.05 -6.11
C ILE A 22 6.29 0.41 -6.38
N SER A 23 6.35 1.26 -5.35
CA SER A 23 6.19 2.70 -5.50
C SER A 23 7.54 3.35 -5.77
N GLY A 24 7.71 3.93 -6.96
CA GLY A 24 9.00 4.48 -7.41
C GLY A 24 10.08 3.40 -7.49
N ALA A 25 11.27 3.71 -6.96
CA ALA A 25 12.39 2.76 -6.85
C ALA A 25 12.28 1.79 -5.65
N GLY A 26 11.31 1.98 -4.76
CA GLY A 26 11.19 1.25 -3.50
C GLY A 26 11.94 1.92 -2.33
N PRO A 27 11.83 1.38 -1.09
CA PRO A 27 11.25 0.08 -0.72
C PRO A 27 9.72 0.08 -0.54
N SER A 28 9.07 1.21 -0.76
CA SER A 28 7.61 1.36 -0.61
C SER A 28 6.83 0.53 -1.63
N VAL A 29 5.66 0.06 -1.22
CA VAL A 29 4.73 -0.73 -2.04
C VAL A 29 3.39 0.01 -2.09
N ILE A 30 2.81 0.11 -3.28
CA ILE A 30 1.52 0.75 -3.51
C ILE A 30 0.49 -0.27 -3.97
N ALA A 31 -0.73 -0.15 -3.46
CA ALA A 31 -1.88 -0.93 -3.88
C ALA A 31 -2.98 0.00 -4.41
N PHE A 32 -3.56 -0.34 -5.56
CA PHE A 32 -4.68 0.39 -6.16
C PHE A 32 -6.00 -0.24 -5.72
N THR A 33 -6.98 0.58 -5.36
CA THR A 33 -8.27 0.14 -4.85
C THR A 33 -9.40 0.97 -5.43
N THR A 34 -10.64 0.49 -5.32
CA THR A 34 -11.84 1.29 -5.64
C THR A 34 -12.35 2.06 -4.42
N LYS A 35 -13.24 3.03 -4.63
CA LYS A 35 -13.93 3.74 -3.55
C LYS A 35 -14.80 2.81 -2.68
N SER A 36 -15.31 1.72 -3.25
CA SER A 36 -16.11 0.69 -2.55
C SER A 36 -15.27 -0.37 -1.84
N SER A 37 -13.94 -0.37 -2.02
CA SER A 37 -13.06 -1.36 -1.41
C SER A 37 -12.96 -1.20 0.11
N ASN A 38 -12.80 -2.31 0.82
CA ASN A 38 -12.50 -2.28 2.25
C ASN A 38 -11.00 -1.97 2.47
N LEU A 39 -10.67 -0.67 2.54
CA LEU A 39 -9.30 -0.18 2.66
C LEU A 39 -8.57 -0.73 3.91
N LYS A 40 -9.27 -0.85 5.04
CA LYS A 40 -8.70 -1.38 6.29
C LYS A 40 -8.29 -2.85 6.15
N LYS A 41 -9.11 -3.67 5.46
CA LYS A 41 -8.80 -5.08 5.18
C LYS A 41 -7.54 -5.20 4.30
N ILE A 42 -7.45 -4.37 3.26
CA ILE A 42 -6.30 -4.36 2.33
C ILE A 42 -5.03 -3.90 3.07
N ALA A 43 -5.10 -2.78 3.79
CA ALA A 43 -4.02 -2.26 4.63
C ALA A 43 -3.45 -3.32 5.59
N ARG A 44 -4.31 -3.95 6.39
CA ARG A 44 -3.89 -5.00 7.34
C ARG A 44 -3.32 -6.23 6.66
N SER A 45 -3.79 -6.55 5.46
CA SER A 45 -3.28 -7.67 4.66
C SER A 45 -1.88 -7.39 4.12
N MET A 46 -1.61 -6.15 3.72
CA MET A 46 -0.27 -5.69 3.32
C MET A 46 0.69 -5.72 4.51
N GLU A 47 0.28 -5.16 5.65
CA GLU A 47 1.05 -5.16 6.90
C GLU A 47 1.47 -6.57 7.31
N LYS A 48 0.52 -7.52 7.36
CA LYS A 48 0.81 -8.95 7.61
C LYS A 48 1.85 -9.53 6.65
N GLY A 49 1.87 -9.07 5.40
CA GLY A 49 2.88 -9.49 4.42
C GLY A 49 4.30 -9.13 4.87
N PHE A 50 4.51 -7.90 5.34
CA PHE A 50 5.79 -7.43 5.87
C PHE A 50 6.11 -8.03 7.25
N THR A 51 5.14 -8.09 8.16
CA THR A 51 5.36 -8.70 9.49
C THR A 51 5.78 -10.17 9.38
N SER A 52 5.26 -10.91 8.38
CA SER A 52 5.64 -12.32 8.16
C SER A 52 7.10 -12.54 7.74
N VAL A 53 7.84 -11.47 7.45
CA VAL A 53 9.29 -11.47 7.20
C VAL A 53 10.03 -10.61 8.23
N LYS A 54 9.41 -10.36 9.39
CA LYS A 54 9.96 -9.56 10.50
C LYS A 54 10.36 -8.15 10.07
N LYS A 55 9.53 -7.52 9.23
CA LYS A 55 9.67 -6.12 8.84
C LYS A 55 8.47 -5.33 9.31
N ASP A 56 8.74 -4.24 9.99
CA ASP A 56 7.74 -3.23 10.33
C ASP A 56 7.46 -2.37 9.10
N CYS A 57 6.24 -1.85 9.02
CA CYS A 57 5.86 -0.94 7.96
C CYS A 57 4.85 0.08 8.50
N GLU A 58 4.86 1.26 7.89
CA GLU A 58 3.79 2.24 8.06
C GLU A 58 2.82 2.12 6.88
N ILE A 59 1.52 2.20 7.15
CA ILE A 59 0.49 2.21 6.12
C ILE A 59 -0.10 3.60 6.01
N VAL A 60 0.02 4.20 4.82
CA VAL A 60 -0.62 5.46 4.48
C VAL A 60 -1.77 5.20 3.51
N ILE A 61 -2.98 5.58 3.89
CA ILE A 61 -4.16 5.55 3.02
C ILE A 61 -4.32 6.94 2.40
N CYS A 62 -4.13 7.05 1.11
CA CYS A 62 -4.19 8.33 0.39
C CYS A 62 -5.10 8.28 -0.84
N ARG A 63 -5.33 9.47 -1.41
CA ARG A 63 -6.05 9.70 -2.67
C ARG A 63 -5.19 10.62 -3.55
N PRO A 64 -5.39 10.64 -4.87
CA PRO A 64 -4.73 11.61 -5.74
C PRO A 64 -4.87 13.03 -5.18
N SER A 65 -3.74 13.75 -5.07
CA SER A 65 -3.71 15.11 -4.55
C SER A 65 -3.98 16.14 -5.65
N LYS A 66 -4.17 17.40 -5.25
CA LYS A 66 -4.35 18.54 -6.17
C LYS A 66 -3.02 19.11 -6.71
N GLY A 67 -1.88 18.47 -6.43
CA GLY A 67 -0.56 19.02 -6.75
C GLY A 67 -0.10 20.12 -5.77
N ALA A 68 0.89 20.92 -6.19
CA ALA A 68 1.47 21.99 -5.38
C ALA A 68 0.50 23.17 -5.20
N GLN A 69 0.46 23.77 -4.01
CA GLN A 69 -0.41 24.90 -3.67
C GLN A 69 0.33 25.93 -2.82
N ILE A 70 0.02 27.22 -3.04
CA ILE A 70 0.49 28.31 -2.18
C ILE A 70 -0.44 28.40 -0.97
N LEU A 71 0.12 28.22 0.22
CA LEU A 71 -0.59 28.43 1.47
C LEU A 71 -0.54 29.93 1.80
N LYS A 72 -1.70 30.58 1.93
CA LYS A 72 -1.78 31.94 2.46
C LYS A 72 -1.75 31.86 3.99
N SER A 73 -0.80 32.57 4.60
CA SER A 73 -0.73 32.82 6.05
C SER A 73 -1.83 33.77 6.48
#